data_AF-A0A7X0J6F8-F1
#
_entry.id   AF-A0A7X0J6F8-F1
#
_cell.length_a   1.000
_cell.length_b   1.000
_cell.length_c   1.000
_cell.angle_alpha   90.00
_cell.angle_beta   90.00
_cell.angle_gamma   90.00
#
_symmetry.space_group_name_H-M   'P 1'
#
loop_
_entity.id
_entity.type
_entity.pdbx_description
1 polymer ?
#
loop_
_entity_poly.entity_id
_entity_poly.type
_entity_poly.pdbx_seq_one_letter_code
_entity_poly.pdbx_strand_id
1 'polypeptide(L)'
;MNKSPGLKHRLLLRSIAIFYGLLFLSGLISSAYFLTDIVRLKPIPMIGLLKYSLLCILFLILLVHAARALSLKSRYLSLFAGSTKNFKWLFTIAIIICLMAKMGLFDLAKDHPIEISYIQLGVLTVVGIFCFWSDKLLKQNEI
;
A
#
# COMPACT_ATOMS: atom_id res chain seq x y z
N MET A 1 -14.90 16.63 -26.82
CA MET A 1 -16.17 15.88 -26.86
C MET A 1 -16.18 14.94 -25.65
N ASN A 2 -16.80 15.40 -24.56
CA ASN A 2 -16.66 14.82 -23.22
C ASN A 2 -17.63 13.63 -23.06
N LYS A 3 -17.16 12.41 -23.31
CA LYS A 3 -17.94 11.19 -23.06
C LYS A 3 -18.09 11.02 -21.56
N SER A 4 -19.28 11.31 -21.03
CA SER A 4 -19.63 10.99 -19.64
C SER A 4 -19.22 9.53 -19.36
N PRO A 5 -18.33 9.28 -18.38
CA PRO A 5 -17.87 7.93 -18.11
C PRO A 5 -19.08 7.08 -17.74
N GLY A 6 -19.34 6.05 -18.55
CA GLY A 6 -20.46 5.14 -18.33
C GLY A 6 -20.48 4.59 -16.91
N LEU A 7 -21.66 4.22 -16.41
CA LEU A 7 -21.88 3.73 -15.04
C LEU A 7 -20.85 2.67 -14.60
N LYS A 8 -20.46 1.80 -15.55
CA LYS A 8 -19.43 0.76 -15.38
C LYS A 8 -18.05 1.33 -15.02
N HIS A 9 -17.64 2.43 -15.64
CA HIS A 9 -16.34 3.08 -15.39
C HIS A 9 -16.28 3.70 -14.00
N ARG A 10 -17.35 4.38 -13.58
CA ARG A 10 -17.45 4.99 -12.24
C ARG A 10 -17.43 3.93 -11.13
N LEU A 11 -18.10 2.80 -11.35
CA LEU A 11 -18.03 1.64 -10.44
C LEU A 11 -16.61 1.08 -10.36
N LEU A 12 -15.94 0.93 -11.51
CA LEU A 12 -14.57 0.41 -11.57
C LEU A 12 -13.58 1.30 -10.80
N LEU A 13 -13.65 2.62 -10.98
CA LEU A 13 -12.85 3.59 -10.22
C LEU A 13 -13.08 3.49 -8.71
N ARG A 14 -14.33 3.33 -8.28
CA ARG A 14 -14.66 3.14 -6.86
C ARG A 14 -14.09 1.83 -6.32
N SER A 15 -14.21 0.74 -7.07
CA SER A 15 -13.63 -0.55 -6.67
C SER A 15 -12.11 -0.48 -6.53
N ILE A 16 -11.41 0.20 -7.44
CA ILE A 16 -9.97 0.46 -7.32
C ILE A 16 -9.67 1.26 -6.05
N ALA A 17 -10.40 2.34 -5.80
CA ALA A 17 -10.21 3.16 -4.61
C ALA A 17 -10.43 2.38 -3.30
N ILE A 18 -11.46 1.53 -3.26
CA ILE A 18 -11.74 0.64 -2.11
C ILE A 18 -10.59 -0.35 -1.93
N PHE A 19 -10.13 -0.99 -3.00
CA PHE A 19 -9.05 -1.98 -2.93
C PHE A 19 -7.75 -1.36 -2.39
N TYR A 20 -7.34 -0.20 -2.90
CA TYR A 20 -6.20 0.53 -2.35
C TYR A 20 -6.44 0.99 -0.91
N GLY A 21 -7.67 1.41 -0.58
CA GLY A 21 -8.05 1.73 0.79
C GLY A 21 -7.83 0.55 1.75
N LEU A 22 -8.21 -0.67 1.35
CA LEU A 22 -7.96 -1.88 2.12
C LEU A 22 -6.46 -2.19 2.25
N LEU A 23 -5.68 -2.02 1.18
CA LEU A 23 -4.23 -2.17 1.23
C LEU A 23 -3.60 -1.16 2.21
N PHE A 24 -3.98 0.11 2.14
CA PHE A 24 -3.48 1.14 3.04
C PHE A 24 -3.88 0.88 4.49
N LEU A 25 -5.11 0.41 4.71
CA LEU A 25 -5.57 0.03 6.04
C LEU A 25 -4.76 -1.14 6.62
N SER A 26 -4.49 -2.18 5.81
CA SER A 26 -3.64 -3.29 6.24
C SER A 26 -2.21 -2.84 6.58
N GLY A 27 -1.65 -1.91 5.79
CA GLY A 27 -0.34 -1.30 6.05
C GLY A 27 -0.33 -0.47 7.34
N LEU A 28 -1.40 0.29 7.61
CA LEU A 28 -1.58 1.06 8.84
C LEU A 28 -1.65 0.15 10.06
N ILE A 29 -2.49 -0.89 10.02
CA ILE A 29 -2.67 -1.84 11.13
C ILE A 29 -1.33 -2.53 11.43
N SER A 30 -0.64 -3.01 10.40
CA SER A 30 0.67 -3.67 10.56
C SER A 30 1.70 -2.73 11.17
N SER A 31 1.78 -1.49 10.69
CA SER A 31 2.72 -0.49 11.21
C SER A 31 2.43 -0.12 12.66
N ALA A 32 1.14 0.01 13.02
CA ALA A 32 0.71 0.30 14.40
C ALA A 32 1.01 -0.86 15.36
N TYR A 33 0.88 -2.11 14.87
CA TYR A 33 1.26 -3.31 15.63
C TYR A 33 2.76 -3.28 15.97
N PHE A 34 3.64 -3.10 14.97
CA PHE A 34 5.08 -3.01 15.20
C PHE A 34 5.49 -1.81 16.07
N LEU A 35 4.79 -0.68 15.94
CA LEU A 35 5.02 0.48 16.80
C LEU A 35 4.75 0.14 18.27
N THR A 36 3.67 -0.61 18.53
CA THR A 36 3.29 -1.02 19.89
C THR A 36 4.34 -1.95 20.49
N ASP A 37 4.88 -2.89 19.71
CA ASP A 37 5.95 -3.78 20.15
C ASP A 37 7.25 -3.01 20.48
N ILE A 38 7.59 -2.00 19.68
CA ILE A 38 8.77 -1.16 19.94
C ILE A 38 8.63 -0.31 21.19
N VAL A 39 7.45 0.22 21.47
CA VAL A 39 7.19 0.98 22.70
C VAL A 39 7.31 0.08 23.94
N ARG A 40 7.06 -1.22 23.81
CA ARG A 40 7.19 -2.20 24.90
C ARG A 40 8.64 -2.60 25.17
N LEU A 41 9.55 -2.44 24.21
CA LEU A 41 10.98 -2.70 24.37
C LEU A 41 11.63 -1.63 25.25
N LYS A 42 12.36 -2.05 26.30
CA LYS A 42 13.21 -1.17 27.12
C LYS A 42 14.68 -1.58 26.96
N PRO A 43 15.59 -0.66 26.60
CA PRO A 43 15.36 0.74 26.24
C PRO A 43 14.65 0.90 24.88
N ILE A 44 13.89 2.00 24.72
CA ILE A 44 13.12 2.24 23.49
C ILE A 44 14.07 2.61 22.34
N PRO A 45 14.09 1.86 21.23
CA PRO A 45 14.89 2.22 20.07
C PRO A 45 14.23 3.39 19.31
N MET A 46 14.70 4.61 19.57
CA MET A 46 14.15 5.85 19.00
C MET A 46 14.06 5.84 17.46
N ILE A 47 15.05 5.25 16.78
CA ILE A 47 15.07 5.12 15.31
C ILE A 47 13.90 4.26 14.82
N GLY A 48 13.64 3.14 15.51
CA GLY A 48 12.51 2.27 15.20
C GLY A 48 11.18 2.99 15.42
N LEU A 49 11.04 3.65 16.56
CA LEU A 49 9.83 4.39 16.93
C LEU A 49 9.49 5.48 15.89
N LEU A 50 10.49 6.25 15.46
CA LEU A 50 10.31 7.29 14.44
C LEU A 50 9.88 6.67 13.10
N LYS A 51 10.55 5.59 12.67
CA LYS A 51 10.24 4.89 11.40
C LYS A 51 8.79 4.41 11.34
N TYR A 52 8.32 3.71 12.37
CA TYR A 52 6.95 3.16 12.36
C TYR A 52 5.89 4.24 12.56
N SER A 53 6.20 5.31 13.31
CA SER A 53 5.32 6.49 13.43
C SER A 53 5.12 7.18 12.08
N LEU A 54 6.21 7.39 11.33
CA LEU A 54 6.17 7.95 9.97
C LEU A 54 5.37 7.07 9.00
N LEU A 55 5.56 5.74 9.07
CA LEU A 55 4.78 4.79 8.28
C LEU A 55 3.27 4.87 8.60
N CYS A 56 2.90 4.93 9.88
CA CYS A 56 1.52 5.10 10.29
C CYS A 56 0.91 6.40 9.72
N ILE A 57 1.62 7.53 9.84
CA ILE A 57 1.16 8.82 9.29
C ILE A 57 1.00 8.73 7.77
N LEU A 58 1.97 8.14 7.06
CA LEU A 58 1.93 7.94 5.62
C LEU A 58 0.69 7.13 5.20
N PHE A 59 0.47 5.97 5.81
CA PHE A 59 -0.69 5.12 5.49
C PHE A 59 -2.02 5.78 5.83
N LEU A 60 -2.07 6.58 6.90
CA LEU A 60 -3.26 7.35 7.25
C LEU A 60 -3.59 8.41 6.18
N ILE A 61 -2.59 9.15 5.70
CA ILE A 61 -2.76 10.12 4.60
C ILE A 61 -3.25 9.42 3.33
N LEU A 62 -2.64 8.28 2.98
CA LEU A 62 -3.04 7.49 1.81
C LEU A 62 -4.49 6.98 1.93
N LEU A 63 -4.90 6.55 3.12
CA LEU A 63 -6.26 6.11 3.41
C LEU A 63 -7.27 7.26 3.24
N VAL A 64 -6.94 8.46 3.72
CA VAL A 64 -7.76 9.66 3.53
C VAL A 64 -7.89 10.01 2.04
N HIS A 65 -6.81 9.91 1.26
CA HIS A 65 -6.86 10.13 -0.19
C HIS A 65 -7.75 9.09 -0.89
N ALA A 66 -7.65 7.81 -0.51
CA ALA A 66 -8.51 6.75 -1.03
C ALA A 66 -9.99 6.98 -0.71
N ALA A 67 -10.30 7.36 0.54
CA ALA A 67 -11.67 7.68 0.96
C ALA A 67 -12.23 8.89 0.19
N ARG A 68 -11.42 9.95 0.00
CA ARG A 68 -11.82 11.13 -0.78
C ARG A 68 -12.03 10.79 -2.26
N ALA A 69 -11.26 9.87 -2.83
CA ALA A 69 -11.42 9.41 -4.21
C ALA A 69 -12.77 8.74 -4.48
N LEU A 70 -13.45 8.18 -3.45
CA LEU A 70 -14.80 7.60 -3.59
C LEU A 70 -15.85 8.64 -4.04
N SER A 71 -15.63 9.91 -3.73
CA SER A 71 -16.48 11.01 -4.18
C SER A 71 -16.36 11.31 -5.69
N LEU A 72 -15.42 10.66 -6.39
CA LEU A 72 -15.19 10.77 -7.83
C LEU A 72 -14.97 12.21 -8.34
N LYS A 73 -14.60 13.16 -7.46
CA LYS A 73 -14.20 14.50 -7.91
C LYS A 73 -12.82 14.42 -8.54
N SER A 74 -12.65 15.02 -9.72
CA SER A 74 -11.40 15.00 -10.51
C SER A 74 -10.16 15.38 -9.66
N ARG A 75 -10.24 16.43 -8.83
CA ARG A 75 -9.15 16.84 -7.93
C ARG A 75 -8.73 15.76 -6.92
N TYR A 76 -9.67 14.96 -6.41
CA TYR A 76 -9.33 13.90 -5.46
C TYR A 76 -8.82 12.65 -6.17
N LEU A 77 -9.30 12.39 -7.39
CA LEU A 77 -8.80 11.32 -8.24
C LEU A 77 -7.36 11.56 -8.67
N SER A 78 -6.97 12.79 -9.02
CA SER A 78 -5.57 13.09 -9.38
C SER A 78 -4.62 12.95 -8.19
N LEU A 79 -5.01 13.43 -7.00
CA LEU A 79 -4.24 13.23 -5.78
C LEU A 79 -4.10 11.73 -5.43
N PHE A 80 -5.15 10.96 -5.62
CA PHE A 80 -5.14 9.50 -5.41
C PHE A 80 -4.27 8.78 -6.46
N ALA A 81 -4.36 9.15 -7.74
CA ALA A 81 -3.50 8.62 -8.80
C ALA A 81 -2.01 8.90 -8.53
N GLY A 82 -1.66 10.12 -8.12
CA GLY A 82 -0.30 10.46 -7.71
C GLY A 82 0.17 9.65 -6.50
N SER A 83 -0.70 9.47 -5.51
CA SER A 83 -0.41 8.69 -4.30
C SER A 83 -0.19 7.20 -4.60
N THR A 84 -1.02 6.61 -5.45
CA THR A 84 -0.93 5.20 -5.86
C THR A 84 0.31 4.92 -6.70
N LYS A 85 0.73 5.87 -7.56
CA LYS A 85 1.99 5.77 -8.32
C LYS A 85 3.21 5.65 -7.42
N ASN A 86 3.31 6.49 -6.39
CA ASN A 86 4.42 6.46 -5.43
C ASN A 86 4.35 5.19 -4.57
N PHE A 87 3.16 4.83 -4.10
CA PHE A 87 2.95 3.61 -3.33
C PHE A 87 3.33 2.35 -4.12
N LYS A 88 3.08 2.30 -5.44
CA LYS A 88 3.45 1.15 -6.28
C LYS A 88 4.95 0.84 -6.23
N TRP A 89 5.80 1.87 -6.28
CA TRP A 89 7.24 1.70 -6.18
C TRP A 89 7.65 1.19 -4.79
N LEU A 90 7.10 1.80 -3.74
CA LEU A 90 7.30 1.33 -2.36
C LEU A 90 6.85 -0.13 -2.19
N PHE A 91 5.69 -0.48 -2.72
CA PHE A 91 5.13 -1.83 -2.67
C PHE A 91 6.01 -2.81 -3.42
N THR A 92 6.47 -2.47 -4.63
CA THR A 92 7.38 -3.31 -5.43
C THR A 92 8.69 -3.59 -4.71
N ILE A 93 9.28 -2.57 -4.09
CA ILE A 93 10.49 -2.72 -3.26
C ILE A 93 10.21 -3.67 -2.09
N ALA A 94 9.05 -3.55 -1.43
CA ALA A 94 8.65 -4.46 -0.36
C ALA A 94 8.49 -5.91 -0.85
N ILE A 95 7.93 -6.14 -2.05
CA ILE A 95 7.86 -7.50 -2.65
C ILE A 95 9.27 -8.06 -2.87
N ILE A 96 10.17 -7.26 -3.44
CA ILE A 96 11.55 -7.68 -3.72
C ILE A 96 12.29 -8.05 -2.42
N ILE A 97 12.15 -7.23 -1.37
CA ILE A 97 12.73 -7.51 -0.06
C ILE A 97 12.16 -8.82 0.51
N CYS A 98 10.85 -9.05 0.37
CA CYS A 98 10.19 -10.28 0.82
C CYS A 98 10.70 -11.53 0.07
N LEU A 99 10.88 -11.42 -1.25
CA LEU A 99 11.48 -12.48 -2.09
C LEU A 99 12.93 -12.77 -1.67
N MET A 100 13.75 -11.73 -1.52
CA MET A 100 15.15 -11.86 -1.10
C MET A 100 15.27 -12.46 0.30
N ALA A 101 14.39 -12.07 1.23
CA ALA A 101 14.32 -12.65 2.57
C ALA A 101 13.98 -14.14 2.52
N LYS A 102 13.00 -14.54 1.69
CA LYS A 102 12.64 -15.95 1.48
C LYS A 102 13.79 -16.76 0.85
N MET A 103 14.61 -16.15 0.00
CA MET A 103 15.80 -16.76 -0.60
C MET A 103 16.99 -16.85 0.35
N GLY A 104 16.87 -16.34 1.59
CA GLY A 104 17.95 -16.37 2.58
C GLY A 104 19.04 -15.32 2.33
N LEU A 105 18.81 -14.31 1.48
CA LEU A 105 19.77 -13.22 1.26
C LEU A 105 19.88 -12.27 2.45
N PHE A 106 18.86 -12.25 3.31
CA PHE A 106 18.89 -11.50 4.55
C PHE A 106 18.94 -12.46 5.74
N ASP A 107 20.04 -12.41 6.49
CA ASP A 107 20.23 -13.12 7.76
C ASP A 107 19.45 -12.40 8.89
N LEU A 108 18.18 -12.05 8.62
CA LEU A 108 17.41 -11.06 9.39
C LEU A 108 16.75 -11.62 10.66
N ALA A 109 16.93 -12.90 10.96
CA ALA A 109 16.49 -13.47 12.23
C ALA A 109 17.11 -14.85 12.51
N LYS A 110 18.28 -14.88 13.16
CA LYS A 110 18.68 -16.10 13.89
C LYS A 110 17.75 -16.41 15.07
N ASP A 111 16.99 -15.42 15.56
CA ASP A 111 16.14 -15.57 16.76
C ASP A 111 14.63 -15.73 16.48
N HIS A 112 14.11 -15.29 15.32
CA HIS A 112 12.69 -15.43 14.94
C HIS A 112 12.49 -15.51 13.41
N PRO A 113 12.70 -16.69 12.78
CA PRO A 113 12.47 -16.83 11.34
C PRO A 113 10.99 -16.57 11.02
N ILE A 114 10.72 -15.45 10.33
CA ILE A 114 9.39 -15.17 9.78
C ILE A 114 9.26 -16.05 8.52
N GLU A 115 8.62 -17.21 8.66
CA GLU A 115 8.31 -18.07 7.53
C GLU A 115 7.26 -17.41 6.63
N ILE A 116 7.72 -16.81 5.53
CA ILE A 116 6.84 -16.31 4.48
C ILE A 116 6.29 -17.51 3.71
N SER A 117 4.98 -17.74 3.74
CA SER A 117 4.34 -18.84 2.99
C SER A 117 4.35 -18.58 1.48
N TYR A 118 4.44 -19.64 0.67
CA TYR A 118 4.30 -19.55 -0.79
C TYR A 118 2.96 -18.93 -1.22
N ILE A 119 1.90 -19.14 -0.42
CA ILE A 119 0.59 -18.55 -0.68
C ILE A 119 0.64 -17.03 -0.49
N GLN A 120 1.28 -16.54 0.57
CA GLN A 120 1.44 -15.11 0.82
C GLN A 120 2.24 -14.44 -0.30
N LEU A 121 3.30 -15.10 -0.76
CA LEU A 121 4.10 -14.65 -1.89
C LEU A 121 3.26 -14.54 -3.18
N GLY A 122 2.48 -15.58 -3.49
CA GLY A 122 1.59 -15.59 -4.64
C GLY A 122 0.53 -14.49 -4.58
N VAL A 123 -0.09 -14.27 -3.41
CA VAL A 123 -1.02 -13.17 -3.18
C VAL A 123 -0.33 -11.83 -3.40
N LEU A 124 0.89 -11.63 -2.87
CA LEU A 124 1.67 -10.40 -3.08
C LEU A 124 1.92 -10.13 -4.56
N THR A 125 2.29 -11.17 -5.33
CA THR A 125 2.54 -11.05 -6.77
C THR A 125 1.28 -10.63 -7.52
N VAL A 126 0.13 -11.25 -7.23
CA VAL A 126 -1.15 -10.90 -7.86
C VAL A 126 -1.56 -9.46 -7.54
N VAL A 127 -1.43 -9.06 -6.27
CA VAL A 127 -1.69 -7.67 -5.83
C VAL A 127 -0.74 -6.68 -6.53
N GLY A 128 0.53 -7.06 -6.70
CA GLY A 128 1.51 -6.28 -7.44
C GLY A 128 1.09 -6.06 -8.89
N ILE A 129 0.73 -7.13 -9.61
CA ILE A 129 0.23 -7.04 -10.99
C ILE A 129 -1.01 -6.15 -11.06
N PHE A 130 -1.96 -6.29 -10.14
CA PHE A 130 -3.14 -5.43 -10.06
C PHE A 130 -2.76 -3.95 -9.93
N CYS A 131 -1.80 -3.61 -9.06
CA CYS A 131 -1.33 -2.24 -8.88
C CYS A 131 -0.67 -1.64 -10.13
N PHE A 132 -0.06 -2.46 -10.99
CA PHE A 132 0.47 -1.99 -12.27
C PHE A 132 -0.62 -1.80 -13.32
N TRP A 133 -1.64 -2.64 -13.30
CA TRP A 133 -2.76 -2.56 -14.25
C TRP A 133 -3.71 -1.39 -13.93
N SER A 134 -4.02 -1.16 -12.65
CA SER A 134 -4.87 -0.06 -12.18
C SER A 134 -4.33 1.33 -12.58
N ASP A 135 -3.01 1.51 -12.65
CA ASP A 135 -2.36 2.77 -13.05
C ASP A 135 -2.72 3.18 -14.49
N LYS A 136 -2.85 2.21 -15.40
CA LYS A 136 -3.30 2.48 -16.79
C LYS A 136 -4.73 3.02 -16.82
N LEU A 137 -5.59 2.50 -15.95
CA LEU A 137 -7.00 2.90 -15.85
C LEU A 137 -7.17 4.25 -15.15
N LEU A 138 -6.30 4.56 -14.18
CA LEU A 138 -6.30 5.85 -13.48
C LEU A 138 -5.78 6.97 -14.39
N LYS A 139 -4.71 6.75 -15.16
CA LYS A 139 -4.14 7.73 -16.11
C LYS A 139 -5.07 8.13 -17.26
N GLN A 140 -5.94 7.22 -17.69
CA GLN A 140 -6.96 7.53 -18.72
C GLN A 140 -7.97 8.62 -18.27
N ASN A 141 -7.99 8.98 -16.98
CA ASN A 141 -8.88 9.99 -16.40
C ASN A 141 -8.16 11.28 -15.97
N GLU A 142 -6.85 11.42 -16.22
CA GLU A 142 -6.11 12.67 -16.01
C GLU A 142 -6.28 13.67 -17.17
N ILE A 143 -7.08 13.35 -18.18
CA ILE A 143 -7.35 14.16 -19.39
C ILE A 143 -8.81 14.62 -19.41
#